data_AF-A0A7C5EKZ8-F1
#
_entry.id   AF-A0A7C5EKZ8-F1
#
_cell.length_a   1.000
_cell.length_b   1.000
_cell.length_c   1.000
_cell.angle_alpha   90.00
_cell.angle_beta   90.00
_cell.angle_gamma   90.00
#
_symmetry.space_group_name_H-M   'P 1'
#
loop_
_entity.id
_entity.type
_entity.pdbx_description
1 polymer ?
#
loop_
_entity_poly.entity_id
_entity_poly.type
_entity_poly.pdbx_seq_one_letter_code
_entity_poly.pdbx_strand_id
1 'polypeptide(L)'
;MVDCSGSWEKDPTMAANGNEKGGQAGGAPSEKSTGRILELDAVLRTLGFIYYNTANSCWFSASDKKQTMAEGHSLVAAILDKHDVLRFTVAEGAIKINGEEYASVTNHTKQLAAHLSKFGGCNFTFSRGLERDEFASFMELISRPEEQVLAAGEGDFTEAVNRSGFRHIVSRKIILKEVTDEDVVVSRKELNVLAGAERQKVEADVLSLLKAGGETGPSQEERSASLRSALQDTERLAELVIQAASEKNPAGASVDKKQVAAIVVECLDRAFQTLVEDPFSRTQKGKKAIASALQKLEKELLSKMQAQEGDDASEMVSGAVERMTERLKMDSIVQDYTRKLKALEESEKQILKFMKLQGLERLQQAGLSDRMREEGLDVSDWHRLLAESCKDQELEDEAARAVKQLADLLARVQDEAARASAGGGKAPQTAELAGDLKEINARMDKIALCAQKKLDNLAQELAEDSDIVEAIEKVAVAEGRAVKVPRRRLLAVLMEVIQEFMQPLSVIKCSVQMLNAGMLGDVSQTQREMLALIHDSSERLGILVKNLEKVAGVTPSLNPDKEIVGELNRAGQ
;
A
#
# COMPACT_ATOMS: atom_id res chain seq x y z
N MET A 1 72.37 22.12 4.50
CA MET A 1 71.19 22.68 3.82
C MET A 1 70.12 21.59 3.91
N VAL A 2 69.19 21.69 4.86
CA VAL A 2 68.02 22.61 4.89
C VAL A 2 66.99 22.13 3.85
N ASP A 3 65.79 21.64 4.19
CA ASP A 3 65.14 21.37 5.50
C ASP A 3 64.22 20.12 5.35
N CYS A 4 63.97 19.23 6.31
CA CYS A 4 63.41 19.32 7.68
C CYS A 4 61.85 19.26 7.77
N SER A 5 61.25 18.09 7.44
CA SER A 5 60.07 17.46 8.10
C SER A 5 59.64 16.21 7.31
N GLY A 6 59.30 15.04 7.85
CA GLY A 6 59.33 14.55 9.24
C GLY A 6 57.97 14.61 9.96
N SER A 7 57.43 13.55 10.59
CA SER A 7 57.90 12.14 10.73
C SER A 7 56.78 11.28 11.40
N TRP A 8 56.98 9.95 11.51
CA TRP A 8 56.23 8.97 12.33
C TRP A 8 54.87 8.51 11.74
N GLU A 9 54.70 7.22 11.39
CA GLU A 9 54.13 6.10 12.20
C GLU A 9 52.60 6.19 12.45
N LYS A 10 51.78 5.12 12.44
CA LYS A 10 52.04 3.66 12.49
C LYS A 10 50.84 2.86 11.94
N ASP A 11 51.11 1.72 11.29
CA ASP A 11 50.29 0.49 11.34
C ASP A 11 50.77 -0.37 12.55
N PRO A 12 50.11 -1.45 13.03
CA PRO A 12 48.91 -2.14 12.50
C PRO A 12 47.85 -2.63 13.55
N THR A 13 46.78 -3.27 13.05
CA THR A 13 46.02 -4.43 13.64
C THR A 13 45.18 -4.35 14.94
N MET A 14 43.99 -4.96 14.82
CA MET A 14 43.26 -5.83 15.78
C MET A 14 42.37 -5.24 16.91
N ALA A 15 41.13 -5.77 16.92
CA ALA A 15 40.23 -6.09 18.04
C ALA A 15 39.62 -4.98 18.95
N ALA A 16 38.28 -4.86 18.89
CA ALA A 16 37.36 -5.05 20.03
C ALA A 16 35.88 -5.18 19.58
N ASN A 17 35.05 -5.86 20.38
CA ASN A 17 33.58 -5.97 20.19
C ASN A 17 32.84 -4.68 20.60
N GLY A 18 31.60 -4.47 20.10
CA GLY A 18 30.81 -3.29 20.45
C GLY A 18 29.30 -3.33 20.15
N ASN A 19 28.55 -4.22 20.82
CA ASN A 19 27.08 -4.23 20.94
C ASN A 19 26.22 -4.01 19.69
N GLU A 20 25.64 -5.09 19.18
CA GLU A 20 24.29 -5.01 18.60
C GLU A 20 23.28 -4.77 19.75
N LYS A 21 22.41 -3.77 19.61
CA LYS A 21 21.20 -3.63 20.44
C LYS A 21 19.97 -3.73 19.56
N GLY A 22 19.13 -4.74 19.82
CA GLY A 22 17.83 -4.88 19.16
C GLY A 22 16.94 -3.68 19.46
N GLY A 23 16.54 -2.95 18.42
CA GLY A 23 15.57 -1.86 18.49
C GLY A 23 14.29 -2.27 17.77
N GLN A 24 13.28 -2.73 18.51
CA GLN A 24 12.00 -3.18 17.95
C GLN A 24 11.14 -1.99 17.50
N ALA A 25 11.52 -1.38 16.38
CA ALA A 25 10.98 -0.11 15.91
C ALA A 25 9.62 -0.25 15.22
N GLY A 26 8.54 -0.26 16.00
CA GLY A 26 7.17 -0.03 15.53
C GLY A 26 6.91 1.42 15.09
N GLY A 27 7.83 2.00 14.32
CA GLY A 27 7.72 3.35 13.77
C GLY A 27 7.09 3.35 12.37
N ALA A 28 6.49 4.47 11.97
CA ALA A 28 6.10 4.69 10.58
C ALA A 28 7.33 4.56 9.66
N PRO A 29 7.21 3.95 8.47
CA PRO A 29 8.36 3.65 7.64
C PRO A 29 9.07 4.94 7.20
N SER A 30 10.35 5.03 7.55
CA SER A 30 11.25 6.10 7.09
C SER A 30 11.21 6.24 5.57
N GLU A 31 11.49 7.43 5.02
CA GLU A 31 11.52 7.63 3.56
C GLU A 31 12.46 6.66 2.84
N LYS A 32 13.54 6.21 3.50
CA LYS A 32 14.46 5.19 2.98
C LYS A 32 13.81 3.81 2.88
N SER A 33 13.07 3.36 3.90
CA SER A 33 12.35 2.08 3.85
C SER A 33 11.14 2.14 2.92
N THR A 34 10.41 3.25 2.88
CA THR A 34 9.29 3.47 1.93
C THR A 34 9.79 3.48 0.48
N GLY A 35 10.94 4.11 0.21
CA GLY A 35 11.58 4.05 -1.11
C GLY A 35 12.02 2.64 -1.49
N ARG A 36 12.62 1.88 -0.56
CA ARG A 36 13.05 0.49 -0.77
C ARG A 36 11.89 -0.43 -1.16
N ILE A 37 10.77 -0.34 -0.46
CA ILE A 37 9.56 -1.14 -0.72
C ILE A 37 9.05 -0.89 -2.15
N LEU A 38 9.05 0.37 -2.61
CA LEU A 38 8.62 0.71 -3.98
C LEU A 38 9.55 0.15 -5.06
N GLU A 39 10.86 0.13 -4.84
CA GLU A 39 11.82 -0.45 -5.79
C GLU A 39 11.68 -1.98 -5.89
N LEU A 40 11.47 -2.67 -4.76
CA LEU A 40 11.33 -4.13 -4.72
C LEU A 40 9.95 -4.60 -5.24
N ASP A 41 8.89 -3.85 -4.98
CA ASP A 41 7.56 -4.05 -5.61
C ASP A 41 7.63 -3.84 -7.14
N ALA A 42 8.39 -2.85 -7.63
CA ALA A 42 8.60 -2.67 -9.07
C ALA A 42 9.27 -3.91 -9.72
N VAL A 43 10.32 -4.47 -9.10
CA VAL A 43 10.91 -5.74 -9.57
C VAL A 43 9.89 -6.87 -9.56
N LEU A 44 9.12 -7.03 -8.48
CA LEU A 44 8.11 -8.09 -8.39
C LEU A 44 7.05 -7.99 -9.50
N ARG A 45 6.55 -6.78 -9.77
CA ARG A 45 5.61 -6.49 -10.86
C ARG A 45 6.19 -6.82 -12.23
N THR A 46 7.43 -6.40 -12.51
CA THR A 46 8.10 -6.68 -13.80
C THR A 46 8.35 -8.17 -14.00
N LEU A 47 8.78 -8.91 -12.97
CA LEU A 47 8.91 -10.37 -13.02
C LEU A 47 7.55 -11.04 -13.31
N GLY A 48 6.48 -10.61 -12.62
CA GLY A 48 5.12 -11.10 -12.85
C GLY A 48 4.61 -10.84 -14.26
N PHE A 49 4.86 -9.66 -14.81
CA PHE A 49 4.47 -9.29 -16.18
C PHE A 49 5.25 -10.11 -17.24
N ILE A 50 6.56 -10.26 -17.08
CA ILE A 50 7.40 -11.07 -17.97
C ILE A 50 6.96 -12.53 -17.95
N TYR A 51 6.73 -13.10 -16.76
CA TYR A 51 6.19 -14.46 -16.59
C TYR A 51 4.84 -14.60 -17.32
N TYR A 52 3.89 -13.71 -17.04
CA TYR A 52 2.53 -13.82 -17.59
C TYR A 52 2.50 -13.81 -19.12
N ASN A 53 3.21 -12.86 -19.75
CA ASN A 53 3.25 -12.77 -21.21
C ASN A 53 4.03 -13.93 -21.86
N THR A 54 5.01 -14.50 -21.15
CA THR A 54 5.78 -15.67 -21.65
C THR A 54 5.01 -16.98 -21.49
N ALA A 55 4.36 -17.21 -20.36
CA ALA A 55 3.60 -18.42 -20.08
C ALA A 55 2.29 -18.53 -20.88
N ASN A 56 1.68 -17.39 -21.24
CA ASN A 56 0.44 -17.33 -22.04
C ASN A 56 0.67 -16.88 -23.50
N SER A 57 1.91 -16.72 -23.94
CA SER A 57 2.29 -16.25 -25.29
C SER A 57 1.68 -14.91 -25.72
N CYS A 58 1.43 -13.99 -24.77
CA CYS A 58 0.75 -12.71 -25.02
C CYS A 58 1.66 -11.56 -25.51
N TRP A 59 2.94 -11.83 -25.83
CA TRP A 59 3.89 -10.83 -26.31
C TRP A 59 3.44 -10.20 -27.65
N PHE A 60 3.52 -8.87 -27.76
CA PHE A 60 3.12 -8.15 -28.98
C PHE A 60 4.07 -8.43 -30.15
N SER A 61 5.36 -8.66 -29.86
CA SER A 61 6.34 -9.12 -30.85
C SER A 61 7.56 -9.78 -30.21
N ALA A 62 8.40 -10.41 -31.03
CA ALA A 62 9.71 -10.90 -30.60
C ALA A 62 10.69 -9.77 -30.24
N SER A 63 10.44 -8.52 -30.67
CA SER A 63 11.23 -7.35 -30.27
C SER A 63 10.78 -6.82 -28.91
N ASP A 64 9.47 -6.74 -28.70
CA ASP A 64 8.79 -6.39 -27.45
C ASP A 64 9.24 -7.31 -26.31
N LYS A 65 9.14 -8.63 -26.48
CA LYS A 65 9.68 -9.62 -25.53
C LYS A 65 11.16 -9.35 -25.17
N LYS A 66 12.01 -9.07 -26.15
CA LYS A 66 13.44 -8.80 -25.92
C LYS A 66 13.65 -7.48 -25.16
N GLN A 67 12.89 -6.45 -25.48
CA GLN A 67 12.95 -5.15 -24.81
C GLN A 67 12.52 -5.27 -23.34
N THR A 68 11.35 -5.85 -23.05
CA THR A 68 10.87 -6.01 -21.67
C THR A 68 11.80 -6.90 -20.84
N MET A 69 12.39 -7.95 -21.43
CA MET A 69 13.43 -8.75 -20.76
C MET A 69 14.67 -7.92 -20.42
N ALA A 70 15.13 -7.05 -21.33
CA ALA A 70 16.29 -6.18 -21.10
C ALA A 70 16.00 -5.05 -20.09
N GLU A 71 14.78 -4.52 -20.07
CA GLU A 71 14.31 -3.55 -19.08
C GLU A 71 14.18 -4.18 -17.69
N GLY A 72 13.59 -5.38 -17.60
CA GLY A 72 13.51 -6.16 -16.36
C GLY A 72 14.87 -6.53 -15.80
N HIS A 73 15.81 -6.96 -16.65
CA HIS A 73 17.22 -7.15 -16.27
C HIS A 73 17.81 -5.85 -15.72
N SER A 74 17.63 -4.72 -16.42
CA SER A 74 18.24 -3.45 -16.05
C SER A 74 17.70 -2.91 -14.72
N LEU A 75 16.42 -3.13 -14.43
CA LEU A 75 15.80 -2.83 -13.14
C LEU A 75 16.37 -3.71 -12.01
N VAL A 76 16.46 -5.03 -12.24
CA VAL A 76 17.04 -5.97 -11.27
C VAL A 76 18.51 -5.66 -11.00
N ALA A 77 19.30 -5.37 -12.04
CA ALA A 77 20.71 -4.99 -11.92
C ALA A 77 20.89 -3.68 -11.12
N ALA A 78 20.06 -2.66 -11.37
CA ALA A 78 20.10 -1.39 -10.64
C ALA A 78 19.76 -1.52 -9.15
N ILE A 79 19.06 -2.58 -8.74
CA ILE A 79 18.88 -2.92 -7.31
C ILE A 79 20.03 -3.80 -6.80
N LEU A 80 20.56 -4.72 -7.61
CA LEU A 80 21.71 -5.55 -7.24
C LEU A 80 23.00 -4.74 -7.00
N ASP A 81 23.15 -3.58 -7.65
CA ASP A 81 24.23 -2.62 -7.35
C ASP A 81 24.06 -1.90 -5.99
N LYS A 82 22.85 -1.89 -5.42
CA LYS A 82 22.54 -1.38 -4.06
C LYS A 82 22.54 -2.49 -3.00
N HIS A 83 22.22 -3.72 -3.41
CA HIS A 83 21.97 -4.89 -2.57
C HIS A 83 22.57 -6.12 -3.26
N ASP A 84 23.79 -6.52 -2.92
CA ASP A 84 24.57 -7.51 -3.70
C ASP A 84 23.89 -8.89 -3.89
N VAL A 85 22.84 -9.18 -3.12
CA VAL A 85 21.93 -10.32 -3.31
C VAL A 85 20.46 -9.89 -3.12
N LEU A 86 19.58 -10.33 -4.03
CA LEU A 86 18.14 -10.38 -3.85
C LEU A 86 17.70 -11.82 -3.63
N ARG A 87 17.02 -12.11 -2.51
CA ARG A 87 16.51 -13.44 -2.16
C ARG A 87 14.99 -13.48 -2.30
N PHE A 88 14.48 -14.33 -3.16
CA PHE A 88 13.05 -14.57 -3.37
C PHE A 88 12.65 -15.86 -2.65
N THR A 89 11.64 -15.77 -1.80
CA THR A 89 11.06 -16.89 -1.05
C THR A 89 9.57 -16.95 -1.35
N VAL A 90 9.10 -18.09 -1.87
CA VAL A 90 7.68 -18.32 -2.17
C VAL A 90 7.09 -19.27 -1.13
N ALA A 91 6.07 -18.83 -0.42
CA ALA A 91 5.37 -19.60 0.59
C ALA A 91 3.89 -19.19 0.61
N GLU A 92 2.98 -20.17 0.74
CA GLU A 92 1.53 -19.94 0.91
C GLU A 92 0.85 -19.06 -0.17
N GLY A 93 1.43 -18.99 -1.38
CA GLY A 93 0.95 -18.11 -2.45
C GLY A 93 1.41 -16.66 -2.37
N ALA A 94 2.28 -16.31 -1.42
CA ALA A 94 2.96 -15.02 -1.31
C ALA A 94 4.43 -15.12 -1.77
N ILE A 95 4.98 -13.99 -2.25
CA ILE A 95 6.40 -13.85 -2.56
C ILE A 95 7.01 -12.85 -1.57
N LYS A 96 8.06 -13.29 -0.87
CA LYS A 96 8.87 -12.45 0.03
C LYS A 96 10.20 -12.15 -0.64
N ILE A 97 10.65 -10.90 -0.55
CA ILE A 97 11.95 -10.47 -1.11
C ILE A 97 12.83 -9.99 0.04
N ASN A 98 14.01 -10.59 0.20
CA ASN A 98 14.92 -10.37 1.32
C ASN A 98 14.29 -10.52 2.72
N GLY A 99 13.22 -11.31 2.83
CA GLY A 99 12.47 -11.56 4.07
C GLY A 99 11.28 -10.62 4.29
N GLU A 100 11.22 -9.48 3.60
CA GLU A 100 10.06 -8.59 3.59
C GLU A 100 8.94 -9.22 2.74
N GLU A 101 7.70 -9.21 3.24
CA GLU A 101 6.55 -9.81 2.56
C GLU A 101 5.83 -8.80 1.67
N TYR A 102 5.71 -9.12 0.38
CA TYR A 102 5.08 -8.24 -0.60
C TYR A 102 3.67 -8.74 -0.92
N ALA A 103 2.66 -8.01 -0.42
CA ALA A 103 1.26 -8.29 -0.73
C ALA A 103 1.05 -8.19 -2.25
N SER A 104 0.71 -9.32 -2.89
CA SER A 104 0.67 -9.41 -4.35
C SER A 104 -0.53 -8.65 -4.94
N VAL A 105 -0.32 -7.35 -5.22
CA VAL A 105 -1.35 -6.41 -5.67
C VAL A 105 -1.94 -6.81 -7.03
N THR A 106 -1.10 -7.22 -7.99
CA THR A 106 -1.52 -7.42 -9.39
C THR A 106 -1.92 -8.86 -9.72
N ASN A 107 -2.74 -9.06 -10.75
CA ASN A 107 -3.07 -10.40 -11.26
C ASN A 107 -1.80 -11.14 -11.77
N HIS A 108 -0.91 -10.42 -12.46
CA HIS A 108 0.37 -10.95 -12.94
C HIS A 108 1.23 -11.54 -11.80
N THR A 109 1.39 -10.79 -10.71
CA THR A 109 2.16 -11.24 -9.53
C THR A 109 1.46 -12.37 -8.77
N LYS A 110 0.12 -12.38 -8.72
CA LYS A 110 -0.67 -13.49 -8.12
C LYS A 110 -0.45 -14.78 -8.91
N GLN A 111 -0.47 -14.72 -10.23
CA GLN A 111 -0.24 -15.89 -11.09
C GLN A 111 1.20 -16.41 -11.03
N LEU A 112 2.20 -15.52 -10.97
CA LEU A 112 3.61 -15.91 -10.74
C LEU A 112 3.76 -16.60 -9.37
N ALA A 113 3.19 -16.03 -8.31
CA ALA A 113 3.26 -16.60 -6.96
C ALA A 113 2.54 -17.97 -6.86
N ALA A 114 1.35 -18.09 -7.47
CA ALA A 114 0.60 -19.33 -7.55
C ALA A 114 1.33 -20.41 -8.36
N HIS A 115 2.00 -20.05 -9.46
CA HIS A 115 2.83 -20.95 -10.25
C HIS A 115 4.04 -21.45 -9.46
N LEU A 116 4.83 -20.53 -8.90
CA LEU A 116 6.03 -20.87 -8.11
C LEU A 116 5.71 -21.64 -6.82
N SER A 117 4.50 -21.49 -6.27
CA SER A 117 4.06 -22.26 -5.10
C SER A 117 3.88 -23.75 -5.37
N LYS A 118 3.59 -24.14 -6.62
CA LYS A 118 3.34 -25.55 -6.97
C LYS A 118 4.57 -26.44 -6.79
N PHE A 119 5.75 -25.88 -7.03
CA PHE A 119 7.04 -26.56 -6.87
C PHE A 119 7.44 -26.86 -5.40
N GLY A 120 6.54 -26.68 -4.42
CA GLY A 120 6.78 -27.04 -3.03
C GLY A 120 7.62 -26.02 -2.25
N GLY A 121 7.57 -24.74 -2.62
CA GLY A 121 8.25 -23.65 -1.92
C GLY A 121 9.55 -23.20 -2.58
N CYS A 122 9.45 -22.59 -3.77
CA CYS A 122 10.59 -22.00 -4.47
C CYS A 122 11.35 -20.98 -3.61
N ASN A 123 12.66 -21.17 -3.49
CA ASN A 123 13.58 -20.20 -2.91
C ASN A 123 14.75 -20.02 -3.87
N PHE A 124 14.87 -18.85 -4.49
CA PHE A 124 15.95 -18.53 -5.43
C PHE A 124 16.56 -17.16 -5.14
N THR A 125 17.81 -16.97 -5.52
CA THR A 125 18.55 -15.73 -5.29
C THR A 125 19.18 -15.23 -6.56
N PHE A 126 19.03 -13.94 -6.85
CA PHE A 126 19.86 -13.22 -7.82
C PHE A 126 21.03 -12.57 -7.08
N SER A 127 22.24 -12.67 -7.61
CA SER A 127 23.41 -11.95 -7.10
C SER A 127 23.97 -10.96 -8.13
N ARG A 128 24.71 -9.97 -7.62
CA ARG A 128 25.39 -8.96 -8.44
C ARG A 128 26.33 -9.62 -9.46
N GLY A 129 26.31 -9.11 -10.68
CA GLY A 129 26.98 -9.72 -11.84
C GLY A 129 26.03 -10.38 -12.85
N LEU A 130 24.76 -10.63 -12.46
CA LEU A 130 23.71 -11.22 -13.30
C LEU A 130 23.69 -10.67 -14.74
N GLU A 131 23.87 -11.56 -15.72
CA GLU A 131 23.92 -11.20 -17.15
C GLU A 131 22.51 -11.13 -17.78
N ARG A 132 22.37 -10.43 -18.92
CA ARG A 132 21.07 -10.26 -19.62
C ARG A 132 20.50 -11.58 -20.13
N ASP A 133 21.35 -12.37 -20.78
CA ASP A 133 20.94 -13.65 -21.35
C ASP A 133 20.70 -14.70 -20.26
N GLU A 134 21.40 -14.59 -19.12
CA GLU A 134 21.18 -15.40 -17.92
C GLU A 134 19.80 -15.10 -17.29
N PHE A 135 19.47 -13.83 -17.10
CA PHE A 135 18.15 -13.40 -16.63
C PHE A 135 17.02 -13.85 -17.57
N ALA A 136 17.16 -13.61 -18.87
CA ALA A 136 16.17 -14.03 -19.86
C ALA A 136 15.98 -15.56 -19.88
N SER A 137 17.08 -16.33 -19.81
CA SER A 137 17.02 -17.80 -19.77
C SER A 137 16.34 -18.33 -18.51
N PHE A 138 16.52 -17.68 -17.35
CA PHE A 138 15.79 -18.02 -16.13
C PHE A 138 14.31 -17.67 -16.23
N MET A 139 13.96 -16.50 -16.76
CA MET A 139 12.56 -16.12 -16.97
C MET A 139 11.85 -17.07 -17.95
N GLU A 140 12.53 -17.57 -18.98
CA GLU A 140 12.01 -18.62 -19.86
C GLU A 140 11.92 -20.00 -19.19
N LEU A 141 12.80 -20.33 -18.23
CA LEU A 141 12.71 -21.57 -17.45
C LEU A 141 11.45 -21.55 -16.56
N ILE A 142 11.24 -20.48 -15.78
CA ILE A 142 10.13 -20.38 -14.82
C ILE A 142 8.77 -20.04 -15.47
N SER A 143 8.73 -19.84 -16.80
CA SER A 143 7.49 -19.63 -17.55
C SER A 143 6.98 -20.88 -18.27
N ARG A 144 7.68 -22.02 -18.14
CA ARG A 144 7.27 -23.32 -18.73
C ARG A 144 6.20 -23.99 -17.88
N PRO A 145 5.39 -24.91 -18.45
CA PRO A 145 4.55 -25.80 -17.68
C PRO A 145 5.34 -26.54 -16.58
N GLU A 146 4.72 -26.68 -15.42
CA GLU A 146 5.25 -27.32 -14.21
C GLU A 146 5.92 -28.67 -14.50
N GLU A 147 5.25 -29.53 -15.28
CA GLU A 147 5.73 -30.83 -15.73
C GLU A 147 7.09 -30.76 -16.44
N GLN A 148 7.31 -29.73 -17.26
CA GLN A 148 8.56 -29.55 -18.03
C GLN A 148 9.71 -29.04 -17.16
N VAL A 149 9.40 -28.18 -16.18
CA VAL A 149 10.39 -27.69 -15.20
C VAL A 149 10.82 -28.83 -14.28
N LEU A 150 9.86 -29.61 -13.77
CA LEU A 150 10.12 -30.77 -12.92
C LEU A 150 10.85 -31.89 -13.69
N ALA A 151 10.50 -32.15 -14.96
CA ALA A 151 11.22 -33.13 -15.79
C ALA A 151 12.68 -32.72 -16.05
N ALA A 152 12.98 -31.42 -16.17
CA ALA A 152 14.36 -30.94 -16.30
C ALA A 152 15.19 -31.08 -15.01
N GLY A 153 14.53 -31.15 -13.85
CA GLY A 153 15.14 -31.24 -12.52
C GLY A 153 14.85 -32.53 -11.75
N GLU A 154 14.48 -33.62 -12.41
CA GLU A 154 14.15 -34.93 -11.78
C GLU A 154 13.14 -34.85 -10.61
N GLY A 155 12.24 -33.87 -10.65
CA GLY A 155 11.21 -33.63 -9.63
C GLY A 155 11.53 -32.53 -8.61
N ASP A 156 12.67 -31.82 -8.71
CA ASP A 156 12.98 -30.66 -7.87
C ASP A 156 13.30 -29.40 -8.71
N PHE A 157 12.56 -28.32 -8.47
CA PHE A 157 12.83 -27.00 -9.07
C PHE A 157 14.27 -26.51 -8.78
N THR A 158 14.80 -26.81 -7.60
CA THR A 158 16.17 -26.50 -7.20
C THR A 158 17.18 -27.11 -8.17
N GLU A 159 16.92 -28.35 -8.58
CA GLU A 159 17.80 -29.08 -9.49
C GLU A 159 17.61 -28.63 -10.94
N ALA A 160 16.40 -28.26 -11.36
CA ALA A 160 16.16 -27.65 -12.68
C ALA A 160 16.94 -26.32 -12.85
N VAL A 161 16.95 -25.47 -11.82
CA VAL A 161 17.74 -24.22 -11.80
C VAL A 161 19.24 -24.52 -11.82
N ASN A 162 19.72 -25.45 -10.99
CA ASN A 162 21.14 -25.79 -10.91
C ASN A 162 21.67 -26.45 -12.20
N ARG A 163 20.89 -27.33 -12.84
CA ARG A 163 21.22 -27.97 -14.13
C ARG A 163 21.23 -26.98 -15.31
N SER A 164 20.61 -25.81 -15.16
CA SER A 164 20.62 -24.76 -16.18
C SER A 164 21.94 -23.96 -16.26
N GLY A 165 22.88 -24.20 -15.34
CA GLY A 165 24.25 -23.67 -15.44
C GLY A 165 24.42 -22.17 -15.13
N PHE A 166 23.43 -21.57 -14.47
CA PHE A 166 23.50 -20.17 -14.04
C PHE A 166 24.65 -19.92 -13.05
N ARG A 167 25.22 -18.71 -13.08
CA ARG A 167 26.35 -18.25 -12.26
C ARG A 167 25.89 -17.36 -11.11
N HIS A 168 24.92 -16.48 -11.39
CA HIS A 168 24.40 -15.46 -10.49
C HIS A 168 22.97 -15.74 -10.04
N ILE A 169 22.38 -16.87 -10.49
CA ILE A 169 21.06 -17.34 -10.07
C ILE A 169 21.24 -18.68 -9.37
N VAL A 170 20.84 -18.77 -8.11
CA VAL A 170 21.00 -19.98 -7.29
C VAL A 170 19.68 -20.30 -6.59
N SER A 171 19.17 -21.52 -6.73
CA SER A 171 18.06 -22.03 -5.92
C SER A 171 18.57 -22.78 -4.70
N ARG A 172 17.84 -22.72 -3.57
CA ARG A 172 18.21 -23.44 -2.33
C ARG A 172 16.99 -24.02 -1.64
N LYS A 173 17.01 -25.32 -1.34
CA LYS A 173 15.99 -25.98 -0.53
C LYS A 173 16.14 -25.58 0.94
N ILE A 174 15.16 -24.85 1.48
CA ILE A 174 15.16 -24.41 2.89
C ILE A 174 14.21 -25.31 3.69
N ILE A 175 14.70 -25.88 4.80
CA ILE A 175 13.92 -26.65 5.77
C ILE A 175 13.93 -25.84 7.07
N LEU A 176 12.78 -25.28 7.46
CA LEU A 176 12.65 -24.46 8.66
C LEU A 176 12.58 -25.32 9.93
N LYS A 177 13.19 -24.82 11.02
CA LYS A 177 13.18 -25.41 12.36
C LYS A 177 13.41 -24.30 13.40
N GLU A 178 12.75 -24.37 14.55
CA GLU A 178 12.50 -23.24 15.45
C GLU A 178 13.24 -23.35 16.80
N VAL A 179 13.75 -22.22 17.35
CA VAL A 179 14.52 -22.07 18.62
C VAL A 179 14.36 -20.63 19.18
N THR A 180 14.59 -20.36 20.47
CA THR A 180 14.39 -19.06 21.19
C THR A 180 15.46 -18.73 22.25
N ASP A 181 15.65 -17.45 22.63
CA ASP A 181 16.81 -16.89 23.40
C ASP A 181 16.47 -16.01 24.66
N GLU A 182 17.45 -15.78 25.57
CA GLU A 182 17.51 -14.86 26.78
C GLU A 182 19.00 -14.56 27.15
N ASP A 183 19.48 -13.62 28.00
CA ASP A 183 19.13 -12.25 28.50
C ASP A 183 20.41 -11.62 29.19
N VAL A 184 20.50 -10.28 29.44
CA VAL A 184 21.67 -9.60 30.10
C VAL A 184 21.28 -8.40 31.01
N VAL A 185 21.98 -8.23 32.16
CA VAL A 185 21.61 -7.32 33.28
C VAL A 185 22.68 -6.23 33.62
N VAL A 186 22.28 -5.08 34.22
CA VAL A 186 23.16 -3.96 34.67
C VAL A 186 22.82 -3.48 36.11
N SER A 187 23.70 -2.69 36.76
CA SER A 187 23.72 -2.48 38.23
C SER A 187 22.95 -1.25 38.79
N ARG A 188 22.76 -1.21 40.11
CA ARG A 188 21.72 -0.43 40.82
C ARG A 188 22.14 0.92 41.42
N LYS A 189 23.44 1.27 41.46
CA LYS A 189 23.92 2.47 42.23
C LYS A 189 23.83 3.78 41.46
N GLU A 190 24.15 3.79 40.18
CA GLU A 190 24.20 4.99 39.34
C GLU A 190 22.79 5.56 39.08
N LEU A 191 21.79 4.66 39.05
CA LEU A 191 20.36 4.96 38.90
C LEU A 191 19.84 6.05 39.87
N ASN A 192 20.28 6.01 41.12
CA ASN A 192 19.74 6.86 42.18
C ASN A 192 20.22 8.32 42.11
N VAL A 193 21.37 8.59 41.49
CA VAL A 193 21.91 9.97 41.39
C VAL A 193 21.27 10.70 40.21
N LEU A 194 21.12 10.01 39.07
CA LEU A 194 20.43 10.52 37.88
C LEU A 194 18.97 10.88 38.20
N ALA A 195 18.24 9.97 38.86
CA ALA A 195 16.85 10.16 39.26
C ALA A 195 16.62 11.37 40.20
N GLY A 196 17.66 11.87 40.89
CA GLY A 196 17.57 13.08 41.71
C GLY A 196 17.54 14.37 40.89
N ALA A 197 18.41 14.47 39.89
CA ALA A 197 18.50 15.63 39.00
C ALA A 197 17.30 15.69 38.02
N GLU A 198 16.85 14.55 37.52
CA GLU A 198 15.68 14.45 36.62
C GLU A 198 14.41 14.98 37.29
N ARG A 199 14.17 14.64 38.57
CA ARG A 199 13.02 15.14 39.34
C ARG A 199 13.00 16.67 39.44
N GLN A 200 14.15 17.30 39.68
CA GLN A 200 14.21 18.76 39.79
C GLN A 200 13.92 19.46 38.45
N LYS A 201 14.33 18.88 37.31
CA LYS A 201 13.91 19.38 35.98
C LYS A 201 12.39 19.25 35.80
N VAL A 202 11.84 18.07 36.09
CA VAL A 202 10.39 17.78 35.95
C VAL A 202 9.52 18.76 36.75
N GLU A 203 9.87 19.06 38.01
CA GLU A 203 9.11 20.03 38.82
C GLU A 203 9.16 21.45 38.25
N ALA A 204 10.32 21.89 37.74
CA ALA A 204 10.49 23.21 37.12
C ALA A 204 9.70 23.33 35.79
N ASP A 205 9.77 22.31 34.94
CA ASP A 205 9.02 22.24 33.69
C ASP A 205 7.51 22.34 33.95
N VAL A 206 7.00 21.57 34.92
CA VAL A 206 5.56 21.56 35.28
C VAL A 206 5.12 22.89 35.90
N LEU A 207 5.91 23.49 36.79
CA LEU A 207 5.63 24.83 37.32
C LEU A 207 5.58 25.89 36.21
N SER A 208 6.44 25.80 35.18
CA SER A 208 6.42 26.74 34.05
C SER A 208 5.12 26.65 33.25
N LEU A 209 4.64 25.43 32.98
CA LEU A 209 3.42 25.13 32.24
C LEU A 209 2.15 25.64 32.95
N LEU A 210 2.09 25.49 34.29
CA LEU A 210 0.95 25.95 35.10
C LEU A 210 0.93 27.50 35.23
N LYS A 211 2.09 28.15 35.14
CA LYS A 211 2.23 29.60 35.37
C LYS A 211 1.91 30.44 34.14
N ALA A 212 2.50 30.17 32.96
CA ALA A 212 2.41 31.12 31.83
C ALA A 212 2.20 30.48 30.45
N GLY A 213 1.36 31.11 29.63
CA GLY A 213 1.27 30.89 28.18
C GLY A 213 2.40 31.62 27.44
N GLY A 214 3.65 31.35 27.81
CA GLY A 214 4.84 31.99 27.23
C GLY A 214 5.52 31.12 26.17
N GLU A 215 5.99 31.76 25.10
CA GLU A 215 6.61 31.09 23.94
C GLU A 215 8.02 30.54 24.25
N THR A 216 8.70 31.05 25.29
CA THR A 216 10.01 30.60 25.75
C THR A 216 9.89 29.57 26.89
N GLY A 217 9.84 28.29 26.53
CA GLY A 217 9.84 27.16 27.48
C GLY A 217 10.19 25.84 26.79
N PRO A 218 10.27 24.71 27.51
CA PRO A 218 10.57 23.38 26.95
C PRO A 218 9.63 22.99 25.80
N SER A 219 9.98 21.97 25.01
CA SER A 219 9.14 21.54 23.88
C SER A 219 7.76 21.03 24.33
N GLN A 220 6.77 20.94 23.43
CA GLN A 220 5.44 20.39 23.76
C GLN A 220 5.55 18.93 24.26
N GLU A 221 6.48 18.15 23.70
CA GLU A 221 6.78 16.76 24.10
C GLU A 221 7.51 16.68 25.45
N GLU A 222 8.40 17.64 25.75
CA GLU A 222 9.03 17.75 27.07
C GLU A 222 8.02 18.17 28.14
N ARG A 223 7.16 19.16 27.87
CA ARG A 223 6.07 19.59 28.78
C ARG A 223 5.14 18.42 29.08
N SER A 224 4.74 17.65 28.06
CA SER A 224 3.87 16.48 28.27
C SER A 224 4.61 15.34 28.97
N ALA A 225 5.91 15.14 28.75
CA ALA A 225 6.72 14.12 29.45
C ALA A 225 6.87 14.45 30.94
N SER A 226 7.29 15.67 31.28
CA SER A 226 7.42 16.13 32.66
C SER A 226 6.06 16.12 33.39
N LEU A 227 4.97 16.52 32.72
CA LEU A 227 3.62 16.42 33.30
C LEU A 227 3.15 14.96 33.49
N ARG A 228 3.42 14.05 32.53
CA ARG A 228 3.14 12.60 32.69
C ARG A 228 3.96 11.96 33.81
N SER A 229 5.16 12.47 34.10
CA SER A 229 5.95 12.06 35.27
C SER A 229 5.30 12.56 36.57
N ALA A 230 4.90 13.83 36.63
CA ALA A 230 4.23 14.41 37.79
C ALA A 230 2.84 13.77 38.09
N LEU A 231 2.11 13.27 37.08
CA LEU A 231 0.88 12.50 37.29
C LEU A 231 1.07 11.20 38.10
N GLN A 232 2.31 10.71 38.27
CA GLN A 232 2.61 9.55 39.11
C GLN A 232 2.67 9.90 40.61
N ASP A 233 2.87 11.19 40.92
CA ASP A 233 2.94 11.74 42.28
C ASP A 233 1.90 12.86 42.43
N THR A 234 0.65 12.47 42.65
CA THR A 234 -0.49 13.40 42.72
C THR A 234 -0.46 14.30 43.95
N GLU A 235 0.21 13.86 45.03
CA GLU A 235 0.42 14.69 46.23
C GLU A 235 1.35 15.86 45.92
N ARG A 236 2.46 15.59 45.21
CA ARG A 236 3.43 16.61 44.79
C ARG A 236 2.86 17.50 43.68
N LEU A 237 2.15 16.94 42.70
CA LEU A 237 1.49 17.74 41.66
C LEU A 237 0.45 18.72 42.25
N ALA A 238 -0.30 18.34 43.30
CA ALA A 238 -1.19 19.25 44.01
C ALA A 238 -0.44 20.45 44.63
N GLU A 239 0.79 20.25 45.11
CA GLU A 239 1.63 21.33 45.63
C GLU A 239 2.10 22.27 44.53
N LEU A 240 2.51 21.74 43.37
CA LEU A 240 2.92 22.58 42.24
C LEU A 240 1.73 23.41 41.70
N VAL A 241 0.51 22.86 41.70
CA VAL A 241 -0.72 23.57 41.34
C VAL A 241 -1.07 24.65 42.37
N ILE A 242 -1.02 24.36 43.67
CA ILE A 242 -1.30 25.34 44.73
C ILE A 242 -0.20 26.42 44.80
N GLN A 243 1.05 26.08 44.51
CA GLN A 243 2.14 27.04 44.36
C GLN A 243 1.90 27.95 43.14
N ALA A 244 1.53 27.40 41.98
CA ALA A 244 1.20 28.20 40.80
C ALA A 244 -0.02 29.10 41.01
N ALA A 245 -1.01 28.66 41.81
CA ALA A 245 -2.17 29.46 42.17
C ALA A 245 -1.86 30.56 43.21
N SER A 246 -1.03 30.28 44.21
CA SER A 246 -0.65 31.26 45.24
C SER A 246 0.33 32.32 44.73
N GLU A 247 1.25 31.99 43.83
CA GLU A 247 2.12 32.97 43.15
C GLU A 247 1.34 33.89 42.17
N LYS A 248 0.18 33.46 41.66
CA LYS A 248 -0.71 34.28 40.81
C LYS A 248 -1.62 35.22 41.60
N ASN A 249 -1.66 35.10 42.93
CA ASN A 249 -2.56 35.90 43.77
C ASN A 249 -1.95 37.30 44.03
N PRO A 250 -2.64 38.41 43.71
CA PRO A 250 -2.09 39.75 43.92
C PRO A 250 -1.94 40.05 45.42
N ALA A 251 -0.71 40.34 45.85
CA ALA A 251 -0.36 40.50 47.25
C ALA A 251 -1.11 41.69 47.90
N GLY A 252 -2.11 41.39 48.74
CA GLY A 252 -2.79 42.37 49.60
C GLY A 252 -4.30 42.17 49.78
N ALA A 253 -4.97 41.37 48.94
CA ALA A 253 -6.39 41.05 49.13
C ALA A 253 -6.61 39.92 50.15
N SER A 254 -7.73 39.97 50.87
CA SER A 254 -8.20 38.82 51.66
C SER A 254 -8.49 37.64 50.73
N VAL A 255 -7.86 36.48 50.98
CA VAL A 255 -7.92 35.31 50.09
C VAL A 255 -9.34 34.74 50.05
N ASP A 256 -10.09 35.10 49.02
CA ASP A 256 -11.34 34.45 48.66
C ASP A 256 -11.03 33.05 48.12
N LYS A 257 -11.54 32.00 48.78
CA LYS A 257 -11.41 30.61 48.35
C LYS A 257 -11.86 30.41 46.89
N LYS A 258 -12.87 31.16 46.45
CA LYS A 258 -13.45 31.07 45.11
C LYS A 258 -12.50 31.59 44.02
N GLN A 259 -11.69 32.59 44.33
CA GLN A 259 -10.63 33.08 43.43
C GLN A 259 -9.48 32.06 43.32
N VAL A 260 -9.07 31.45 44.43
CA VAL A 260 -8.08 30.37 44.42
C VAL A 260 -8.60 29.16 43.62
N ALA A 261 -9.86 28.75 43.83
CA ALA A 261 -10.50 27.68 43.07
C ALA A 261 -10.52 27.97 41.56
N ALA A 262 -10.84 29.20 41.15
CA ALA A 262 -10.82 29.60 39.74
C ALA A 262 -9.43 29.45 39.11
N ILE A 263 -8.36 29.88 39.81
CA ILE A 263 -6.98 29.75 39.32
C ILE A 263 -6.53 28.26 39.31
N VAL A 264 -6.95 27.47 40.29
CA VAL A 264 -6.70 26.01 40.32
C VAL A 264 -7.37 25.31 39.14
N VAL A 265 -8.63 25.64 38.83
CA VAL A 265 -9.33 25.12 37.63
C VAL A 265 -8.61 25.52 36.35
N GLU A 266 -8.19 26.78 36.22
CA GLU A 266 -7.42 27.27 35.05
C GLU A 266 -6.05 26.58 34.91
N CYS A 267 -5.44 26.15 36.02
CA CYS A 267 -4.22 25.35 36.03
C CYS A 267 -4.49 23.89 35.61
N LEU A 268 -5.60 23.30 36.07
CA LEU A 268 -6.05 21.97 35.66
C LEU A 268 -6.43 21.92 34.17
N ASP A 269 -7.12 22.94 33.63
CA ASP A 269 -7.48 23.01 32.20
C ASP A 269 -6.23 23.02 31.30
N ARG A 270 -5.19 23.82 31.63
CA ARG A 270 -3.91 23.81 30.89
C ARG A 270 -3.22 22.45 30.93
N ALA A 271 -3.15 21.84 32.11
CA ALA A 271 -2.53 20.54 32.30
C ALA A 271 -3.28 19.47 31.50
N PHE A 272 -4.62 19.46 31.59
CA PHE A 272 -5.49 18.54 30.87
C PHE A 272 -5.37 18.69 29.35
N GLN A 273 -5.36 19.92 28.82
CA GLN A 273 -5.18 20.15 27.38
C GLN A 273 -3.83 19.62 26.89
N THR A 274 -2.74 19.90 27.62
CA THR A 274 -1.39 19.40 27.30
C THR A 274 -1.32 17.87 27.30
N LEU A 275 -2.10 17.20 28.16
CA LEU A 275 -2.21 15.74 28.23
C LEU A 275 -3.06 15.16 27.09
N VAL A 276 -4.14 15.84 26.68
CA VAL A 276 -5.03 15.40 25.58
C VAL A 276 -4.35 15.53 24.22
N GLU A 277 -3.41 16.47 24.05
CA GLU A 277 -2.63 16.61 22.83
C GLU A 277 -1.54 15.50 22.69
N ASP A 278 -1.05 14.97 23.82
CA ASP A 278 0.02 13.98 23.88
C ASP A 278 -0.34 12.59 23.30
N PRO A 279 0.57 11.91 22.58
CA PRO A 279 0.33 10.55 22.04
C PRO A 279 -0.11 9.49 23.06
N PHE A 280 0.24 9.62 24.35
CA PHE A 280 -0.19 8.69 25.41
C PHE A 280 -1.71 8.68 25.60
N SER A 281 -2.36 9.85 25.56
CA SER A 281 -3.81 9.97 25.72
C SER A 281 -4.60 9.38 24.54
N ARG A 282 -3.95 9.17 23.38
CA ARG A 282 -4.54 8.42 22.26
C ARG A 282 -4.71 6.93 22.56
N THR A 283 -4.20 6.43 23.69
CA THR A 283 -4.31 5.03 24.12
C THR A 283 -5.38 4.82 25.20
N GLN A 284 -6.05 3.67 25.16
CA GLN A 284 -7.02 3.27 26.20
C GLN A 284 -6.42 3.20 27.61
N LYS A 285 -5.13 2.80 27.73
CA LYS A 285 -4.41 2.82 29.01
C LYS A 285 -4.14 4.24 29.48
N GLY A 286 -3.73 5.14 28.57
CA GLY A 286 -3.45 6.55 28.87
C GLY A 286 -4.69 7.33 29.30
N LYS A 287 -5.83 7.20 28.58
CA LYS A 287 -7.12 7.81 28.99
C LYS A 287 -7.51 7.42 30.42
N LYS A 288 -7.41 6.14 30.76
CA LYS A 288 -7.71 5.62 32.11
C LYS A 288 -6.70 6.08 33.17
N ALA A 289 -5.42 6.16 32.82
CA ALA A 289 -4.37 6.68 33.72
C ALA A 289 -4.58 8.16 34.03
N ILE A 290 -4.84 9.00 33.02
CA ILE A 290 -5.11 10.43 33.21
C ILE A 290 -6.38 10.64 34.03
N ALA A 291 -7.49 9.95 33.70
CA ALA A 291 -8.72 10.04 34.48
C ALA A 291 -8.53 9.63 35.95
N SER A 292 -7.81 8.54 36.21
CA SER A 292 -7.52 8.11 37.59
C SER A 292 -6.57 9.05 38.34
N ALA A 293 -5.63 9.70 37.64
CA ALA A 293 -4.74 10.69 38.24
C ALA A 293 -5.50 12.00 38.56
N LEU A 294 -6.40 12.45 37.69
CA LEU A 294 -7.28 13.60 37.95
C LEU A 294 -8.18 13.38 39.17
N GLN A 295 -8.82 12.22 39.29
CA GLN A 295 -9.65 11.85 40.46
C GLN A 295 -8.87 11.69 41.79
N LYS A 296 -7.55 11.54 41.73
CA LYS A 296 -6.68 11.60 42.92
C LYS A 296 -6.26 13.04 43.22
N LEU A 297 -5.81 13.76 42.20
CA LEU A 297 -5.41 15.16 42.27
C LEU A 297 -6.55 16.04 42.80
N GLU A 298 -7.80 15.75 42.43
CA GLU A 298 -9.01 16.36 42.98
C GLU A 298 -9.03 16.28 44.53
N LYS A 299 -8.85 15.08 45.09
CA LYS A 299 -8.90 14.85 46.54
C LYS A 299 -7.75 15.54 47.27
N GLU A 300 -6.55 15.51 46.68
CA GLU A 300 -5.38 16.22 47.22
C GLU A 300 -5.56 17.75 47.19
N LEU A 301 -6.14 18.29 46.12
CA LEU A 301 -6.43 19.72 46.01
C LEU A 301 -7.51 20.16 47.00
N LEU A 302 -8.64 19.44 47.09
CA LEU A 302 -9.70 19.75 48.06
C LEU A 302 -9.21 19.69 49.51
N SER A 303 -8.40 18.68 49.84
CA SER A 303 -7.74 18.52 51.13
C SER A 303 -6.79 19.69 51.44
N LYS A 304 -5.84 19.98 50.54
CA LYS A 304 -4.84 21.05 50.73
C LYS A 304 -5.45 22.48 50.65
N MET A 305 -6.62 22.65 50.01
CA MET A 305 -7.40 23.90 50.01
C MET A 305 -8.28 24.10 51.25
N GLN A 306 -8.43 23.10 52.12
CA GLN A 306 -9.38 23.13 53.25
C GLN A 306 -10.81 23.48 52.81
N ALA A 307 -11.24 22.92 51.68
CA ALA A 307 -12.64 22.98 51.25
C ALA A 307 -13.47 21.99 52.06
N GLN A 308 -14.71 22.35 52.38
CA GLN A 308 -15.70 21.40 52.92
C GLN A 308 -16.65 20.98 51.80
N GLU A 309 -17.29 19.80 51.94
CA GLU A 309 -18.33 19.37 51.01
C GLU A 309 -19.47 20.40 50.99
N GLY A 310 -19.78 20.95 49.82
CA GLY A 310 -20.74 22.05 49.64
C GLY A 310 -20.16 23.48 49.75
N ASP A 311 -18.83 23.65 49.82
CA ASP A 311 -18.16 24.93 49.58
C ASP A 311 -18.16 25.25 48.06
N ASP A 312 -18.49 26.49 47.66
CA ASP A 312 -18.42 26.98 46.27
C ASP A 312 -17.09 26.61 45.59
N ALA A 313 -15.99 26.68 46.36
CA ALA A 313 -14.64 26.32 45.90
C ALA A 313 -14.49 24.81 45.60
N SER A 314 -15.25 23.95 46.30
CA SER A 314 -15.25 22.51 46.08
C SER A 314 -16.00 22.15 44.80
N GLU A 315 -17.21 22.69 44.61
CA GLU A 315 -18.03 22.41 43.42
C GLU A 315 -17.33 22.84 42.13
N MET A 316 -16.62 23.97 42.15
CA MET A 316 -15.85 24.46 40.99
C MET A 316 -14.73 23.49 40.57
N VAL A 317 -13.99 22.91 41.54
CA VAL A 317 -12.88 21.99 41.25
C VAL A 317 -13.39 20.62 40.82
N SER A 318 -14.34 20.03 41.56
CA SER A 318 -14.95 18.75 41.20
C SER A 318 -15.68 18.82 39.85
N GLY A 319 -16.45 19.88 39.59
CA GLY A 319 -17.13 20.08 38.31
C GLY A 319 -16.17 20.32 37.13
N ALA A 320 -14.92 20.74 37.36
CA ALA A 320 -13.88 20.75 36.32
C ALA A 320 -13.34 19.33 36.06
N VAL A 321 -12.94 18.62 37.11
CA VAL A 321 -12.41 17.25 37.03
C VAL A 321 -13.41 16.26 36.44
N GLU A 322 -14.70 16.40 36.75
CA GLU A 322 -15.77 15.59 36.17
C GLU A 322 -15.87 15.80 34.66
N ARG A 323 -16.00 17.04 34.18
CA ARG A 323 -16.05 17.37 32.73
C ARG A 323 -14.83 16.86 31.96
N MET A 324 -13.63 16.98 32.53
CA MET A 324 -12.39 16.42 31.96
C MET A 324 -12.47 14.88 31.85
N THR A 325 -12.95 14.24 32.91
CA THR A 325 -13.09 12.79 33.01
C THR A 325 -14.17 12.26 32.06
N GLU A 326 -15.29 12.97 31.89
CA GLU A 326 -16.34 12.65 30.92
C GLU A 326 -15.87 12.76 29.48
N ARG A 327 -15.10 13.80 29.14
CA ARG A 327 -14.48 13.91 27.81
C ARG A 327 -13.59 12.71 27.51
N LEU A 328 -12.73 12.28 28.44
CA LEU A 328 -11.90 11.08 28.27
C LEU A 328 -12.73 9.78 28.14
N LYS A 329 -13.87 9.66 28.83
CA LYS A 329 -14.82 8.55 28.65
C LYS A 329 -15.44 8.57 27.25
N MET A 330 -15.87 9.74 26.76
CA MET A 330 -16.46 9.89 25.43
C MET A 330 -15.45 9.60 24.33
N ASP A 331 -14.23 10.15 24.43
CA ASP A 331 -13.12 9.88 23.51
C ASP A 331 -12.73 8.39 23.51
N SER A 332 -12.92 7.68 24.62
CA SER A 332 -12.76 6.22 24.70
C SER A 332 -13.87 5.49 23.93
N ILE A 333 -15.14 5.87 24.13
CA ILE A 333 -16.30 5.27 23.46
C ILE A 333 -16.22 5.46 21.94
N VAL A 334 -15.90 6.68 21.47
CA VAL A 334 -15.71 6.98 20.04
C VAL A 334 -14.58 6.13 19.46
N GLN A 335 -13.44 6.05 20.14
CA GLN A 335 -12.30 5.23 19.69
C GLN A 335 -12.65 3.74 19.56
N ASP A 336 -13.39 3.18 20.52
CA ASP A 336 -13.79 1.77 20.48
C ASP A 336 -14.94 1.53 19.49
N TYR A 337 -15.79 2.53 19.19
CA TYR A 337 -16.76 2.48 18.09
C TYR A 337 -16.06 2.47 16.73
N THR A 338 -15.12 3.38 16.47
CA THR A 338 -14.33 3.38 15.21
C THR A 338 -13.52 2.10 15.04
N ARG A 339 -13.01 1.50 16.13
CA ARG A 339 -12.36 0.18 16.08
C ARG A 339 -13.33 -0.94 15.71
N LYS A 340 -14.55 -0.94 16.26
CA LYS A 340 -15.60 -1.90 15.90
C LYS A 340 -16.02 -1.77 14.44
N LEU A 341 -16.14 -0.54 13.91
CA LEU A 341 -16.39 -0.31 12.49
C LEU A 341 -15.29 -0.93 11.62
N LYS A 342 -14.01 -0.64 11.91
CA LYS A 342 -12.89 -1.21 11.14
C LYS A 342 -12.79 -2.73 11.24
N ALA A 343 -13.01 -3.30 12.41
CA ALA A 343 -13.06 -4.75 12.59
C ALA A 343 -14.25 -5.40 11.84
N LEU A 344 -15.36 -4.68 11.68
CA LEU A 344 -16.53 -5.12 10.90
C LEU A 344 -16.27 -4.98 9.39
N GLU A 345 -15.61 -3.92 8.93
CA GLU A 345 -15.13 -3.82 7.55
C GLU A 345 -14.13 -4.94 7.22
N GLU A 346 -13.22 -5.28 8.14
CA GLU A 346 -12.25 -6.35 7.98
C GLU A 346 -12.91 -7.74 7.96
N SER A 347 -13.90 -8.00 8.83
CA SER A 347 -14.66 -9.26 8.81
C SER A 347 -15.58 -9.36 7.59
N GLU A 348 -16.21 -8.26 7.15
CA GLU A 348 -16.97 -8.21 5.90
C GLU A 348 -16.06 -8.49 4.68
N LYS A 349 -14.86 -7.89 4.62
CA LYS A 349 -13.84 -8.19 3.59
C LYS A 349 -13.39 -9.66 3.64
N GLN A 350 -13.27 -10.26 4.82
CA GLN A 350 -12.95 -11.71 4.96
C GLN A 350 -14.12 -12.61 4.52
N ILE A 351 -15.37 -12.26 4.86
CA ILE A 351 -16.58 -12.96 4.43
C ILE A 351 -16.71 -12.89 2.91
N LEU A 352 -16.59 -11.70 2.32
CA LEU A 352 -16.61 -11.51 0.86
C LEU A 352 -15.48 -12.30 0.19
N LYS A 353 -14.27 -12.32 0.75
CA LYS A 353 -13.15 -13.14 0.25
C LYS A 353 -13.44 -14.65 0.34
N PHE A 354 -14.08 -15.12 1.40
CA PHE A 354 -14.48 -16.53 1.53
C PHE A 354 -15.58 -16.91 0.54
N MET A 355 -16.58 -16.04 0.34
CA MET A 355 -17.63 -16.23 -0.66
C MET A 355 -17.05 -16.29 -2.08
N LYS A 356 -16.18 -15.34 -2.41
CA LYS A 356 -15.38 -15.27 -3.64
C LYS A 356 -14.57 -16.57 -3.89
N LEU A 357 -13.88 -17.09 -2.86
CA LEU A 357 -13.09 -18.32 -2.96
C LEU A 357 -13.91 -19.63 -3.06
N GLN A 358 -15.14 -19.67 -2.54
CA GLN A 358 -15.99 -20.88 -2.57
C GLN A 358 -16.82 -21.01 -3.85
N GLY A 359 -17.35 -19.89 -4.35
CA GLY A 359 -18.28 -19.88 -5.49
C GLY A 359 -19.73 -20.22 -5.10
N LEU A 360 -20.67 -19.66 -5.87
CA LEU A 360 -22.11 -19.57 -5.53
C LEU A 360 -22.76 -20.93 -5.25
N GLU A 361 -22.45 -21.95 -6.05
CA GLU A 361 -23.00 -23.31 -5.90
C GLU A 361 -22.57 -23.98 -4.58
N ARG A 362 -21.30 -23.80 -4.18
CA ARG A 362 -20.77 -24.36 -2.92
C ARG A 362 -21.28 -23.62 -1.70
N LEU A 363 -21.54 -22.31 -1.80
CA LEU A 363 -22.11 -21.53 -0.70
C LEU A 363 -23.53 -22.00 -0.33
N GLN A 364 -24.31 -22.41 -1.33
CA GLN A 364 -25.62 -23.04 -1.11
C GLN A 364 -25.48 -24.46 -0.52
N GLN A 365 -24.61 -25.30 -1.10
CA GLN A 365 -24.37 -26.67 -0.59
C GLN A 365 -23.79 -26.70 0.83
N ALA A 366 -23.02 -25.69 1.24
CA ALA A 366 -22.41 -25.57 2.55
C ALA A 366 -23.32 -24.90 3.60
N GLY A 367 -24.58 -24.56 3.28
CA GLY A 367 -25.54 -23.96 4.21
C GLY A 367 -25.03 -22.66 4.85
N LEU A 368 -24.28 -21.83 4.12
CA LEU A 368 -23.68 -20.62 4.71
C LEU A 368 -24.75 -19.55 5.02
N SER A 369 -25.78 -19.43 4.17
CA SER A 369 -27.01 -18.67 4.44
C SER A 369 -27.55 -18.93 5.84
N ASP A 370 -27.64 -20.20 6.22
CA ASP A 370 -28.41 -20.61 7.38
C ASP A 370 -27.58 -20.48 8.65
N ARG A 371 -26.27 -20.74 8.57
CA ARG A 371 -25.32 -20.40 9.65
C ARG A 371 -25.19 -18.89 9.87
N MET A 372 -25.20 -18.07 8.82
CA MET A 372 -25.21 -16.61 8.97
C MET A 372 -26.52 -16.09 9.58
N ARG A 373 -27.64 -16.73 9.25
CA ARG A 373 -28.96 -16.47 9.87
C ARG A 373 -29.00 -16.88 11.35
N GLU A 374 -28.39 -18.00 11.71
CA GLU A 374 -28.23 -18.45 13.10
C GLU A 374 -27.36 -17.48 13.93
N GLU A 375 -26.29 -16.95 13.35
CA GLU A 375 -25.45 -15.88 13.92
C GLU A 375 -26.07 -14.46 13.82
N GLY A 376 -27.30 -14.34 13.28
CA GLY A 376 -28.11 -13.12 13.34
C GLY A 376 -27.99 -12.12 12.19
N LEU A 377 -27.37 -12.48 11.05
CA LEU A 377 -27.53 -11.68 9.82
C LEU A 377 -28.94 -11.85 9.25
N ASP A 378 -29.55 -10.74 8.82
CA ASP A 378 -30.81 -10.79 8.08
C ASP A 378 -30.62 -11.25 6.63
N VAL A 379 -31.71 -11.76 6.05
CA VAL A 379 -31.84 -12.09 4.63
C VAL A 379 -31.44 -10.93 3.73
N SER A 380 -31.73 -9.68 4.11
CA SER A 380 -31.36 -8.49 3.33
C SER A 380 -29.85 -8.32 3.20
N ASP A 381 -29.10 -8.51 4.30
CA ASP A 381 -27.64 -8.40 4.30
C ASP A 381 -26.96 -9.58 3.62
N TRP A 382 -27.52 -10.79 3.71
CA TRP A 382 -27.06 -11.93 2.90
C TRP A 382 -27.17 -11.65 1.39
N HIS A 383 -28.27 -11.04 0.93
CA HIS A 383 -28.41 -10.64 -0.47
C HIS A 383 -27.47 -9.47 -0.85
N ARG A 384 -27.21 -8.54 0.07
CA ARG A 384 -26.21 -7.46 -0.09
C ARG A 384 -24.81 -8.05 -0.31
N LEU A 385 -24.36 -8.95 0.57
CA LEU A 385 -23.06 -9.61 0.50
C LEU A 385 -22.93 -10.49 -0.75
N LEU A 386 -23.99 -11.20 -1.15
CA LEU A 386 -24.02 -11.95 -2.41
C LEU A 386 -23.79 -11.01 -3.61
N ALA A 387 -24.57 -9.93 -3.72
CA ALA A 387 -24.45 -8.96 -4.81
C ALA A 387 -23.04 -8.36 -4.90
N GLU A 388 -22.46 -7.97 -3.76
CA GLU A 388 -21.10 -7.41 -3.71
C GLU A 388 -20.01 -8.44 -3.99
N SER A 389 -20.21 -9.70 -3.59
CA SER A 389 -19.25 -10.77 -3.88
C SER A 389 -19.19 -11.14 -5.37
N CYS A 390 -20.33 -11.07 -6.08
CA CYS A 390 -20.42 -11.50 -7.49
C CYS A 390 -19.91 -10.44 -8.47
N LYS A 391 -20.17 -9.14 -8.21
CA LYS A 391 -19.85 -8.00 -9.09
C LYS A 391 -18.46 -8.07 -9.73
N ASP A 392 -17.42 -8.29 -8.93
CA ASP A 392 -16.04 -8.30 -9.43
C ASP A 392 -15.63 -9.64 -10.04
N GLN A 393 -15.94 -10.73 -9.34
CA GLN A 393 -15.29 -12.01 -9.63
C GLN A 393 -15.86 -12.68 -10.88
N GLU A 394 -17.15 -12.55 -11.17
CA GLU A 394 -17.69 -13.04 -12.44
C GLU A 394 -16.99 -12.36 -13.63
N LEU A 395 -16.63 -11.07 -13.50
CA LEU A 395 -15.88 -10.31 -14.50
C LEU A 395 -14.39 -10.70 -14.54
N GLU A 396 -13.74 -10.95 -13.40
CA GLU A 396 -12.35 -11.42 -13.38
C GLU A 396 -12.22 -12.83 -13.99
N ASP A 397 -13.08 -13.76 -13.58
CA ASP A 397 -13.06 -15.15 -14.04
C ASP A 397 -13.57 -15.28 -15.49
N GLU A 398 -14.53 -14.47 -15.94
CA GLU A 398 -14.91 -14.41 -17.37
C GLU A 398 -13.81 -13.77 -18.23
N ALA A 399 -13.19 -12.66 -17.79
CA ALA A 399 -12.08 -12.06 -18.53
C ALA A 399 -10.87 -13.01 -18.64
N ALA A 400 -10.50 -13.70 -17.56
CA ALA A 400 -9.41 -14.67 -17.57
C ALA A 400 -9.70 -15.85 -18.54
N ARG A 401 -10.93 -16.37 -18.54
CA ARG A 401 -11.36 -17.40 -19.51
C ARG A 401 -11.34 -16.88 -20.95
N ALA A 402 -11.81 -15.66 -21.18
CA ALA A 402 -11.84 -15.04 -22.51
C ALA A 402 -10.42 -14.79 -23.06
N VAL A 403 -9.47 -14.32 -22.23
CA VAL A 403 -8.06 -14.14 -22.64
C VAL A 403 -7.41 -15.47 -23.00
N LYS A 404 -7.64 -16.54 -22.21
CA LYS A 404 -7.10 -17.87 -22.55
C LYS A 404 -7.67 -18.38 -23.88
N GLN A 405 -9.00 -18.29 -24.05
CA GLN A 405 -9.67 -18.71 -25.28
C GLN A 405 -9.20 -17.89 -26.50
N LEU A 406 -8.91 -16.60 -26.31
CA LEU A 406 -8.33 -15.73 -27.34
C LEU A 406 -6.91 -16.19 -27.73
N ALA A 407 -6.06 -16.58 -26.77
CA ALA A 407 -4.74 -17.14 -27.07
C ALA A 407 -4.85 -18.48 -27.84
N ASP A 408 -5.74 -19.38 -27.41
CA ASP A 408 -6.01 -20.66 -28.07
C ASP A 408 -6.59 -20.50 -29.51
N LEU A 409 -7.27 -19.38 -29.80
CA LEU A 409 -7.74 -19.00 -31.15
C LEU A 409 -6.64 -18.36 -32.00
N LEU A 410 -5.89 -17.40 -31.45
CA LEU A 410 -4.81 -16.70 -32.17
C LEU A 410 -3.69 -17.67 -32.57
N ALA A 411 -3.36 -18.64 -31.71
CA ALA A 411 -2.41 -19.70 -32.04
C ALA A 411 -2.87 -20.53 -33.25
N ARG A 412 -4.16 -20.88 -33.34
CA ARG A 412 -4.71 -21.61 -34.50
C ARG A 412 -4.65 -20.81 -35.79
N VAL A 413 -5.07 -19.54 -35.75
CA VAL A 413 -5.00 -18.63 -36.92
C VAL A 413 -3.55 -18.42 -37.38
N GLN A 414 -2.59 -18.34 -36.45
CA GLN A 414 -1.17 -18.23 -36.77
C GLN A 414 -0.62 -19.54 -37.40
N ASP A 415 -1.03 -20.69 -36.89
CA ASP A 415 -0.65 -22.01 -37.44
C ASP A 415 -1.20 -22.21 -38.87
N GLU A 416 -2.44 -21.79 -39.13
CA GLU A 416 -3.02 -21.82 -40.49
C GLU A 416 -2.29 -20.88 -41.45
N ALA A 417 -1.97 -19.65 -41.02
CA ALA A 417 -1.20 -18.70 -41.81
C ALA A 417 0.21 -19.24 -42.14
N ALA A 418 0.87 -19.88 -41.18
CA ALA A 418 2.17 -20.54 -41.39
C ALA A 418 2.08 -21.70 -42.40
N ARG A 419 1.05 -22.56 -42.27
CA ARG A 419 0.80 -23.68 -43.20
C ARG A 419 0.47 -23.21 -44.61
N ALA A 420 -0.24 -22.09 -44.77
CA ALA A 420 -0.51 -21.47 -46.06
C ALA A 420 0.77 -20.90 -46.71
N SER A 421 1.66 -20.31 -45.91
CA SER A 421 2.96 -19.77 -46.36
C SER A 421 3.95 -20.87 -46.79
N ALA A 422 3.90 -22.04 -46.16
CA ALA A 422 4.85 -23.13 -46.36
C ALA A 422 4.76 -23.89 -47.71
N GLY A 423 3.80 -23.56 -48.59
CA GLY A 423 3.79 -23.98 -49.99
C GLY A 423 3.57 -25.48 -50.26
N GLY A 424 2.33 -25.96 -50.09
CA GLY A 424 1.97 -27.32 -50.54
C GLY A 424 0.61 -27.85 -50.06
N GLY A 425 0.04 -27.28 -49.00
CA GLY A 425 -1.32 -27.59 -48.55
C GLY A 425 -2.40 -27.01 -49.47
N LYS A 426 -3.64 -27.50 -49.30
CA LYS A 426 -4.83 -26.79 -49.85
C LYS A 426 -4.84 -25.36 -49.31
N ALA A 427 -5.37 -24.42 -50.11
CA ALA A 427 -5.70 -23.09 -49.61
C ALA A 427 -6.57 -23.21 -48.33
N PRO A 428 -6.38 -22.33 -47.32
CA PRO A 428 -7.11 -22.42 -46.06
C PRO A 428 -8.62 -22.45 -46.32
N GLN A 429 -9.36 -23.27 -45.57
CA GLN A 429 -10.81 -23.35 -45.72
C GLN A 429 -11.39 -22.02 -45.25
N THR A 430 -11.73 -21.15 -46.20
CA THR A 430 -12.04 -19.74 -45.92
C THR A 430 -13.22 -19.54 -44.97
N ALA A 431 -14.09 -20.56 -44.83
CA ALA A 431 -15.17 -20.59 -43.84
C ALA A 431 -14.72 -20.94 -42.41
N GLU A 432 -13.68 -21.75 -42.22
CA GLU A 432 -13.14 -22.10 -40.89
C GLU A 432 -12.38 -20.91 -40.30
N LEU A 433 -11.45 -20.33 -41.07
CA LEU A 433 -10.73 -19.10 -40.72
C LEU A 433 -11.68 -17.93 -40.46
N ALA A 434 -12.75 -17.78 -41.26
CA ALA A 434 -13.80 -16.78 -41.02
C ALA A 434 -14.63 -17.05 -39.75
N GLY A 435 -14.70 -18.30 -39.29
CA GLY A 435 -15.31 -18.69 -38.02
C GLY A 435 -14.42 -18.30 -36.83
N ASP A 436 -13.14 -18.72 -36.85
CA ASP A 436 -12.19 -18.40 -35.79
C ASP A 436 -11.97 -16.88 -35.65
N LEU A 437 -11.91 -16.11 -36.77
CA LEU A 437 -11.86 -14.65 -36.73
C LEU A 437 -13.10 -14.01 -36.08
N LYS A 438 -14.30 -14.59 -36.27
CA LYS A 438 -15.54 -14.11 -35.63
C LYS A 438 -15.59 -14.49 -34.15
N GLU A 439 -15.07 -15.65 -33.76
CA GLU A 439 -14.96 -16.01 -32.34
C GLU A 439 -13.94 -15.12 -31.64
N ILE A 440 -12.78 -14.85 -32.25
CA ILE A 440 -11.78 -13.87 -31.77
C ILE A 440 -12.45 -12.52 -31.49
N ASN A 441 -13.25 -12.00 -32.43
CA ASN A 441 -13.96 -10.74 -32.27
C ASN A 441 -14.88 -10.76 -31.02
N ALA A 442 -15.66 -11.83 -30.85
CA ALA A 442 -16.56 -12.00 -29.71
C ALA A 442 -15.84 -12.23 -28.35
N ARG A 443 -14.65 -12.85 -28.34
CA ARG A 443 -13.81 -12.92 -27.12
C ARG A 443 -13.25 -11.54 -26.78
N MET A 444 -12.85 -10.75 -27.78
CA MET A 444 -12.37 -9.38 -27.60
C MET A 444 -13.46 -8.42 -27.10
N ASP A 445 -14.73 -8.57 -27.52
CA ASP A 445 -15.86 -7.81 -26.92
C ASP A 445 -15.98 -8.05 -25.41
N LYS A 446 -15.88 -9.30 -24.95
CA LYS A 446 -15.94 -9.62 -23.52
C LYS A 446 -14.79 -9.02 -22.73
N ILE A 447 -13.56 -9.08 -23.28
CA ILE A 447 -12.38 -8.49 -22.65
C ILE A 447 -12.52 -6.97 -22.57
N ALA A 448 -12.95 -6.31 -23.65
CA ALA A 448 -13.17 -4.87 -23.69
C ALA A 448 -14.27 -4.43 -22.72
N LEU A 449 -15.39 -5.16 -22.63
CA LEU A 449 -16.47 -4.86 -21.68
C LEU A 449 -16.01 -5.01 -20.22
N CYS A 450 -15.21 -6.03 -19.90
CA CYS A 450 -14.66 -6.20 -18.55
C CYS A 450 -13.62 -5.12 -18.20
N ALA A 451 -12.76 -4.75 -19.16
CA ALA A 451 -11.81 -3.66 -19.00
C ALA A 451 -12.52 -2.31 -18.83
N GLN A 452 -13.59 -2.04 -19.60
CA GLN A 452 -14.42 -0.85 -19.44
C GLN A 452 -15.01 -0.77 -18.04
N LYS A 453 -15.68 -1.82 -17.55
CA LYS A 453 -16.26 -1.82 -16.19
C LYS A 453 -15.21 -1.54 -15.11
N LYS A 454 -14.00 -2.09 -15.25
CA LYS A 454 -12.89 -1.82 -14.33
C LYS A 454 -12.41 -0.37 -14.39
N LEU A 455 -12.40 0.26 -15.57
CA LEU A 455 -12.06 1.68 -15.73
C LEU A 455 -13.17 2.60 -15.19
N ASP A 456 -14.44 2.27 -15.40
CA ASP A 456 -15.58 3.02 -14.85
C ASP A 456 -15.62 2.93 -13.31
N ASN A 457 -15.39 1.74 -12.72
CA ASN A 457 -15.23 1.59 -11.26
C ASN A 457 -14.02 2.39 -10.73
N LEU A 458 -12.85 2.29 -11.37
CA LEU A 458 -11.64 3.00 -10.97
C LEU A 458 -11.82 4.53 -11.06
N ALA A 459 -12.57 5.03 -12.05
CA ALA A 459 -12.91 6.45 -12.15
C ALA A 459 -13.81 6.92 -10.99
N GLN A 460 -14.73 6.06 -10.51
CA GLN A 460 -15.54 6.36 -9.33
C GLN A 460 -14.69 6.39 -8.06
N GLU A 461 -13.87 5.37 -7.80
CA GLU A 461 -12.93 5.33 -6.66
C GLU A 461 -12.00 6.56 -6.66
N LEU A 462 -11.45 6.94 -7.82
CA LEU A 462 -10.58 8.12 -7.93
C LEU A 462 -11.32 9.45 -7.74
N ALA A 463 -12.63 9.52 -8.01
CA ALA A 463 -13.45 10.70 -7.76
C ALA A 463 -13.80 10.83 -6.27
N GLU A 464 -14.21 9.74 -5.62
CA GLU A 464 -14.56 9.73 -4.19
C GLU A 464 -13.35 10.07 -3.30
N ASP A 465 -12.16 9.59 -3.63
CA ASP A 465 -10.91 9.92 -2.92
C ASP A 465 -10.36 11.33 -3.25
N SER A 466 -10.84 12.00 -4.30
CA SER A 466 -10.16 13.16 -4.90
C SER A 466 -9.92 14.31 -3.90
N ASP A 467 -10.98 14.76 -3.24
CA ASP A 467 -10.92 15.91 -2.33
C ASP A 467 -10.15 15.58 -1.05
N ILE A 468 -10.22 14.32 -0.59
CA ILE A 468 -9.51 13.82 0.60
C ILE A 468 -8.00 13.80 0.32
N VAL A 469 -7.57 13.23 -0.81
CA VAL A 469 -6.16 13.19 -1.17
C VAL A 469 -5.61 14.58 -1.44
N GLU A 470 -6.37 15.46 -2.09
CA GLU A 470 -5.94 16.85 -2.31
C GLU A 470 -5.81 17.65 -0.99
N ALA A 471 -6.68 17.42 -0.01
CA ALA A 471 -6.53 18.00 1.33
C ALA A 471 -5.26 17.48 2.03
N ILE A 472 -4.99 16.18 1.96
CA ILE A 472 -3.79 15.55 2.53
C ILE A 472 -2.51 16.07 1.86
N GLU A 473 -2.47 16.18 0.53
CA GLU A 473 -1.32 16.72 -0.21
C GLU A 473 -1.03 18.18 0.16
N LYS A 474 -2.07 19.03 0.31
CA LYS A 474 -1.93 20.43 0.75
C LYS A 474 -1.36 20.53 2.17
N VAL A 475 -1.85 19.72 3.10
CA VAL A 475 -1.34 19.68 4.49
C VAL A 475 0.10 19.18 4.51
N ALA A 476 0.43 18.12 3.76
CA ALA A 476 1.78 17.58 3.68
C ALA A 476 2.78 18.62 3.15
N VAL A 477 2.42 19.39 2.11
CA VAL A 477 3.26 20.49 1.58
C VAL A 477 3.38 21.64 2.59
N ALA A 478 2.30 22.02 3.28
CA ALA A 478 2.33 23.07 4.31
C ALA A 478 3.21 22.69 5.52
N GLU A 479 3.26 21.40 5.87
CA GLU A 479 4.15 20.83 6.90
C GLU A 479 5.58 20.57 6.38
N GLY A 480 5.90 20.91 5.12
CA GLY A 480 7.24 20.72 4.53
C GLY A 480 7.60 19.26 4.21
N ARG A 481 6.64 18.34 4.18
CA ARG A 481 6.86 16.93 3.82
C ARG A 481 7.01 16.78 2.29
N ALA A 482 7.89 15.87 1.86
CA ALA A 482 8.26 15.71 0.46
C ALA A 482 7.20 14.95 -0.39
N VAL A 483 6.15 15.65 -0.82
CA VAL A 483 5.23 15.16 -1.88
C VAL A 483 5.97 15.14 -3.22
N LYS A 484 6.59 14.00 -3.57
CA LYS A 484 7.49 13.86 -4.75
C LYS A 484 6.84 14.28 -6.07
N VAL A 485 5.60 13.87 -6.31
CA VAL A 485 4.75 14.34 -7.41
C VAL A 485 3.29 14.34 -6.92
N PRO A 486 2.56 15.47 -6.94
CA PRO A 486 1.15 15.50 -6.57
C PRO A 486 0.28 14.67 -7.52
N ARG A 487 -0.79 14.05 -7.01
CA ARG A 487 -1.78 13.25 -7.76
C ARG A 487 -2.29 14.00 -8.98
N ARG A 488 -2.60 15.30 -8.84
CA ARG A 488 -3.00 16.17 -9.96
C ARG A 488 -1.98 16.22 -11.12
N ARG A 489 -0.67 16.18 -10.85
CA ARG A 489 0.35 16.18 -11.92
C ARG A 489 0.53 14.80 -12.54
N LEU A 490 0.41 13.72 -11.76
CA LEU A 490 0.41 12.35 -12.30
C LEU A 490 -0.77 12.13 -13.26
N LEU A 491 -1.97 12.58 -12.88
CA LEU A 491 -3.17 12.50 -13.71
C LEU A 491 -3.09 13.41 -14.95
N ALA A 492 -2.47 14.59 -14.85
CA ALA A 492 -2.20 15.44 -16.02
C ALA A 492 -1.21 14.79 -17.01
N VAL A 493 -0.14 14.16 -16.54
CA VAL A 493 0.79 13.39 -17.41
C VAL A 493 0.09 12.17 -18.02
N LEU A 494 -0.83 11.53 -17.29
CA LEU A 494 -1.67 10.46 -17.83
C LEU A 494 -2.59 10.98 -18.95
N MET A 495 -3.19 12.17 -18.81
CA MET A 495 -3.95 12.84 -19.87
C MET A 495 -3.09 13.17 -21.10
N GLU A 496 -1.87 13.69 -20.90
CA GLU A 496 -0.88 13.96 -21.96
C GLU A 496 -0.62 12.66 -22.77
N VAL A 497 -0.31 11.55 -22.08
CA VAL A 497 -0.07 10.23 -22.68
C VAL A 497 -1.31 9.64 -23.36
N ILE A 498 -2.51 9.79 -22.77
CA ILE A 498 -3.79 9.35 -23.38
C ILE A 498 -4.02 10.04 -24.72
N GLN A 499 -3.72 11.34 -24.82
CA GLN A 499 -3.88 12.11 -26.05
C GLN A 499 -2.84 11.73 -27.11
N GLU A 500 -1.60 11.44 -26.69
CA GLU A 500 -0.57 10.88 -27.58
C GLU A 500 -0.98 9.50 -28.13
N PHE A 501 -1.63 8.63 -27.33
CA PHE A 501 -2.18 7.34 -27.81
C PHE A 501 -3.38 7.48 -28.76
N MET A 502 -4.21 8.52 -28.62
CA MET A 502 -5.37 8.73 -29.52
C MET A 502 -4.96 9.09 -30.96
N GLN A 503 -3.77 9.67 -31.17
CA GLN A 503 -3.27 10.05 -32.50
C GLN A 503 -3.01 8.83 -33.42
N PRO A 504 -2.15 7.84 -33.07
CA PRO A 504 -1.94 6.66 -33.90
C PRO A 504 -3.20 5.80 -34.02
N LEU A 505 -4.07 5.75 -32.99
CA LEU A 505 -5.37 5.06 -33.09
C LEU A 505 -6.28 5.68 -34.15
N SER A 506 -6.29 7.01 -34.26
CA SER A 506 -7.03 7.73 -35.31
C SER A 506 -6.46 7.43 -36.71
N VAL A 507 -5.12 7.37 -36.84
CA VAL A 507 -4.46 6.98 -38.10
C VAL A 507 -4.76 5.53 -38.49
N ILE A 508 -4.74 4.60 -37.53
CA ILE A 508 -5.10 3.19 -37.74
C ILE A 508 -6.56 3.08 -38.18
N LYS A 509 -7.50 3.70 -37.45
CA LYS A 509 -8.93 3.66 -37.79
C LYS A 509 -9.18 4.22 -39.19
N CYS A 510 -8.61 5.37 -39.52
CA CYS A 510 -8.72 5.97 -40.86
C CYS A 510 -8.15 5.04 -41.95
N SER A 511 -6.94 4.52 -41.77
CA SER A 511 -6.29 3.62 -42.74
C SER A 511 -7.12 2.36 -43.01
N VAL A 512 -7.69 1.76 -41.97
CA VAL A 512 -8.53 0.56 -42.07
C VAL A 512 -9.90 0.87 -42.69
N GLN A 513 -10.47 2.05 -42.42
CA GLN A 513 -11.68 2.53 -43.09
C GLN A 513 -11.43 2.76 -44.59
N MET A 514 -10.29 3.35 -44.98
CA MET A 514 -9.92 3.52 -46.39
C MET A 514 -9.78 2.19 -47.13
N LEU A 515 -9.22 1.16 -46.46
CA LEU A 515 -9.12 -0.19 -47.00
C LEU A 515 -10.49 -0.88 -47.11
N ASN A 516 -11.33 -0.81 -46.08
CA ASN A 516 -12.69 -1.37 -46.11
C ASN A 516 -13.60 -0.68 -47.16
N ALA A 517 -13.38 0.60 -47.43
CA ALA A 517 -14.07 1.36 -48.48
C ALA A 517 -13.55 1.03 -49.91
N GLY A 518 -12.54 0.17 -50.07
CA GLY A 518 -11.98 -0.20 -51.37
C GLY A 518 -11.16 0.90 -52.06
N MET A 519 -10.86 2.02 -51.38
CA MET A 519 -10.19 3.19 -51.97
C MET A 519 -8.72 2.95 -52.33
N LEU A 520 -8.17 1.77 -52.01
CA LEU A 520 -6.80 1.35 -52.32
C LEU A 520 -6.74 0.07 -53.18
N GLY A 521 -7.89 -0.40 -53.71
CA GLY A 521 -8.00 -1.57 -54.58
C GLY A 521 -8.98 -2.64 -54.10
N ASP A 522 -9.11 -3.72 -54.88
CA ASP A 522 -10.02 -4.83 -54.57
C ASP A 522 -9.57 -5.64 -53.35
N VAL A 523 -10.47 -5.79 -52.37
CA VAL A 523 -10.24 -6.51 -51.13
C VAL A 523 -11.05 -7.81 -51.11
N SER A 524 -10.39 -8.96 -50.97
CA SER A 524 -11.07 -10.27 -50.89
C SER A 524 -11.94 -10.41 -49.64
N GLN A 525 -12.86 -11.39 -49.61
CA GLN A 525 -13.76 -11.59 -48.47
C GLN A 525 -13.00 -11.83 -47.16
N THR A 526 -11.97 -12.69 -47.17
CA THR A 526 -11.16 -13.00 -45.98
C THR A 526 -10.32 -11.79 -45.52
N GLN A 527 -9.84 -10.97 -46.46
CA GLN A 527 -9.18 -9.70 -46.11
C GLN A 527 -10.18 -8.70 -45.50
N ARG A 528 -11.42 -8.63 -46.01
CA ARG A 528 -12.51 -7.82 -45.42
C ARG A 528 -12.86 -8.26 -44.01
N GLU A 529 -12.92 -9.56 -43.73
CA GLU A 529 -13.19 -10.08 -42.39
C GLU A 529 -12.02 -9.80 -41.41
N MET A 530 -10.77 -9.85 -41.89
CA MET A 530 -9.61 -9.44 -41.10
C MET A 530 -9.57 -7.92 -40.86
N LEU A 531 -9.92 -7.10 -41.85
CA LEU A 531 -10.02 -5.65 -41.70
C LEU A 531 -11.20 -5.23 -40.81
N ALA A 532 -12.31 -5.98 -40.80
CA ALA A 532 -13.40 -5.79 -39.84
C ALA A 532 -12.93 -6.06 -38.40
N LEU A 533 -12.22 -7.18 -38.16
CA LEU A 533 -11.63 -7.46 -36.85
C LEU A 533 -10.67 -6.35 -36.39
N ILE A 534 -9.83 -5.81 -37.29
CA ILE A 534 -8.93 -4.69 -36.96
C ILE A 534 -9.72 -3.40 -36.68
N HIS A 535 -10.76 -3.10 -37.48
CA HIS A 535 -11.63 -1.95 -37.28
C HIS A 535 -12.30 -2.00 -35.90
N ASP A 536 -13.01 -3.08 -35.59
CA ASP A 536 -13.72 -3.29 -34.34
C ASP A 536 -12.77 -3.25 -33.14
N SER A 537 -11.57 -3.83 -33.28
CA SER A 537 -10.52 -3.76 -32.26
C SER A 537 -9.99 -2.34 -32.04
N SER A 538 -9.83 -1.55 -33.10
CA SER A 538 -9.43 -0.13 -32.99
C SER A 538 -10.52 0.72 -32.32
N GLU A 539 -11.80 0.40 -32.56
CA GLU A 539 -12.95 1.06 -31.94
C GLU A 539 -13.07 0.72 -30.45
N ARG A 540 -12.97 -0.57 -30.08
CA ARG A 540 -12.89 -1.02 -28.68
C ARG A 540 -11.74 -0.34 -27.94
N LEU A 541 -10.55 -0.28 -28.55
CA LEU A 541 -9.39 0.36 -27.94
C LEU A 541 -9.59 1.87 -27.78
N GLY A 542 -10.20 2.54 -28.77
CA GLY A 542 -10.61 3.95 -28.65
C GLY A 542 -11.65 4.20 -27.54
N ILE A 543 -12.56 3.26 -27.29
CA ILE A 543 -13.50 3.32 -26.15
C ILE A 543 -12.74 3.16 -24.81
N LEU A 544 -11.81 2.22 -24.72
CA LEU A 544 -10.99 2.02 -23.51
C LEU A 544 -10.09 3.22 -23.21
N VAL A 545 -9.48 3.85 -24.21
CA VAL A 545 -8.66 5.06 -24.05
C VAL A 545 -9.52 6.27 -23.62
N LYS A 546 -10.75 6.40 -24.13
CA LYS A 546 -11.73 7.39 -23.62
C LYS A 546 -12.23 7.09 -22.21
N ASN A 547 -12.23 5.83 -21.77
CA ASN A 547 -12.54 5.49 -20.38
C ASN A 547 -11.34 5.77 -19.45
N LEU A 548 -10.10 5.62 -19.92
CA LEU A 548 -8.91 6.13 -19.24
C LEU A 548 -8.93 7.67 -19.11
N GLU A 549 -9.47 8.39 -20.09
CA GLU A 549 -9.68 9.85 -20.03
C GLU A 549 -10.59 10.24 -18.83
N LYS A 550 -11.63 9.44 -18.53
CA LYS A 550 -12.45 9.62 -17.32
C LYS A 550 -11.64 9.41 -16.05
N VAL A 551 -10.84 8.34 -15.98
CA VAL A 551 -10.01 7.97 -14.81
C VAL A 551 -8.97 9.06 -14.51
N ALA A 552 -8.37 9.65 -15.56
CA ALA A 552 -7.42 10.74 -15.43
C ALA A 552 -8.09 12.09 -15.07
N GLY A 553 -9.37 12.24 -15.40
CA GLY A 553 -10.18 13.41 -15.07
C GLY A 553 -9.94 14.57 -16.04
N VAL A 554 -11.02 15.14 -16.57
CA VAL A 554 -10.96 16.22 -17.58
C VAL A 554 -10.39 17.50 -16.95
N THR A 555 -9.08 17.69 -17.10
CA THR A 555 -8.42 18.97 -16.81
C THR A 555 -8.85 19.98 -17.89
N PRO A 556 -9.50 21.12 -17.55
CA PRO A 556 -10.06 22.02 -18.56
C PRO A 556 -9.03 22.54 -19.58
N SER A 557 -7.76 22.64 -19.15
CA SER A 557 -6.59 23.07 -19.94
C SER A 557 -6.12 22.06 -21.00
N LEU A 558 -6.64 20.83 -21.01
CA LEU A 558 -6.23 19.75 -21.92
C LEU A 558 -7.46 19.16 -22.64
N ASN A 559 -8.37 20.00 -23.12
CA ASN A 559 -9.29 19.58 -24.19
C ASN A 559 -8.54 19.71 -25.52
N PRO A 560 -8.40 18.65 -26.34
CA PRO A 560 -8.02 18.83 -27.75
C PRO A 560 -9.13 19.61 -28.47
N ASP A 561 -8.77 20.38 -29.50
CA ASP A 561 -9.74 21.22 -30.22
C ASP A 561 -10.89 20.38 -30.80
N LYS A 562 -12.06 20.51 -30.16
CA LYS A 562 -13.27 19.74 -30.49
C LYS A 562 -13.80 20.06 -31.89
N GLU A 563 -13.38 21.19 -32.45
CA GLU A 563 -13.65 21.58 -33.83
C GLU A 563 -12.92 20.64 -34.81
N ILE A 564 -11.60 20.44 -34.66
CA ILE A 564 -10.79 19.58 -35.54
C ILE A 564 -11.24 18.12 -35.47
N VAL A 565 -11.46 17.59 -34.26
CA VAL A 565 -11.96 16.22 -34.08
C VAL A 565 -13.41 16.09 -34.61
N GLY A 566 -14.23 17.14 -34.43
CA GLY A 566 -15.58 17.21 -34.97
C GLY A 566 -15.64 17.35 -36.50
N GLU A 567 -14.62 17.90 -37.14
CA GLU A 567 -14.47 17.97 -38.60
C GLU A 567 -14.02 16.63 -39.20
N LEU A 568 -13.01 15.98 -38.62
CA LEU A 568 -12.56 14.65 -39.05
C LEU A 568 -13.69 13.60 -38.99
N ASN A 569 -14.54 13.63 -37.97
CA ASN A 569 -15.69 12.72 -37.88
C ASN A 569 -16.86 13.11 -38.82
N ARG A 570 -16.90 14.35 -39.35
CA ARG A 570 -17.87 14.78 -40.38
C ARG A 570 -17.37 14.56 -41.81
N ALA A 571 -16.06 14.49 -42.02
CA ALA A 571 -15.44 14.17 -43.31
C ALA A 571 -15.43 12.66 -43.63
N GLY A 572 -15.89 11.81 -42.71
CA GLY A 572 -16.03 10.36 -42.85
C GLY A 572 -17.47 9.85 -42.93
N GLN A 573 -18.43 10.72 -43.28
CA GLN A 573 -19.83 10.39 -43.60
C GLN A 573 -20.17 10.80 -45.03
#